data_AF-A0A3C1KDZ5-F1
#
_entry.id   AF-A0A3C1KDZ5-F1
#
_cell.length_a   1.000
_cell.length_b   1.000
_cell.length_c   1.000
_cell.angle_alpha   90.00
_cell.angle_beta   90.00
_cell.angle_gamma   90.00
#
_symmetry.space_group_name_H-M   'P 1'
#
loop_
_entity.id
_entity.type
_entity.pdbx_description
1 polymer ?
#
loop_
_entity_poly.entity_id
_entity_poly.type
_entity_poly.pdbx_seq_one_letter_code
_entity_poly.pdbx_strand_id
1 'polypeptide(L)'
;VAAVADLSAVLGRPLPVLALGDALAAASAAAGLPFVREAFLDRGYLPSGDLVLRGEPGDLLHDPAEVARRAVRLVDERRVAAVDGTTVTTDAASLCLHGDTPEAVDMARAVRAALSSAGIAVRADW
;
A
#
# COMPACT_ATOMS: atom_id res chain seq x y z
N VAL A 1 0.03 -17.94 4.80
CA VAL A 1 1.42 -17.99 4.28
C VAL A 1 1.95 -19.40 4.00
N ALA A 2 1.48 -20.46 4.69
CA ALA A 2 1.97 -21.83 4.46
C ALA A 2 1.89 -22.29 2.99
N ALA A 3 0.73 -22.13 2.33
CA ALA A 3 0.59 -22.47 0.90
C ALA A 3 1.54 -21.66 -0.01
N VAL A 4 1.90 -20.42 0.37
CA VAL A 4 2.86 -19.60 -0.38
C VAL A 4 4.29 -20.14 -0.18
N ALA A 5 4.61 -20.62 1.03
CA ALA A 5 5.89 -21.26 1.31
C ALA A 5 6.05 -22.57 0.53
N ASP A 6 5.01 -23.41 0.50
CA ASP A 6 5.00 -24.64 -0.29
C ASP A 6 5.23 -24.34 -1.78
N LEU A 7 4.53 -23.34 -2.33
CA LEU A 7 4.73 -22.92 -3.71
C LEU A 7 6.13 -22.36 -3.95
N SER A 8 6.66 -21.57 -3.02
CA SER A 8 8.02 -21.01 -3.10
C SER A 8 9.07 -22.13 -3.17
N ALA A 9 8.91 -23.19 -2.38
CA ALA A 9 9.76 -24.37 -2.41
C ALA A 9 9.65 -25.13 -3.74
N VAL A 10 8.43 -25.34 -4.26
CA VAL A 10 8.19 -25.97 -5.57
C VAL A 10 8.85 -25.19 -6.71
N LEU A 11 8.79 -23.86 -6.67
CA LEU A 11 9.37 -22.99 -7.70
C LEU A 11 10.88 -22.82 -7.57
N GLY A 12 11.49 -23.25 -6.45
CA GLY A 12 12.93 -23.09 -6.20
C GLY A 12 13.39 -21.63 -6.09
N ARG A 13 12.47 -20.69 -5.81
CA ARG A 13 12.79 -19.27 -5.59
C ARG A 13 11.89 -18.65 -4.52
N PRO A 14 12.38 -17.65 -3.76
CA PRO A 14 11.55 -16.94 -2.80
C PRO A 14 10.35 -16.26 -3.47
N LEU A 15 9.16 -16.43 -2.89
CA LEU A 15 7.98 -15.65 -3.26
C LEU A 15 7.71 -14.59 -2.18
N PRO A 16 7.80 -13.28 -2.50
CA PRO A 16 7.49 -12.25 -1.54
C PRO A 16 5.99 -12.23 -1.22
N VAL A 17 5.66 -12.02 0.04
CA VAL A 17 4.31 -11.70 0.50
C VAL A 17 4.19 -10.18 0.56
N LEU A 18 3.39 -9.62 -0.34
CA LEU A 18 3.01 -8.21 -0.33
C LEU A 18 1.69 -8.06 0.45
N ALA A 19 1.70 -7.31 1.55
CA ALA A 19 0.48 -7.10 2.33
C ALA A 19 0.55 -5.90 3.30
N LEU A 20 -0.60 -5.58 3.87
CA LEU A 20 -0.74 -4.70 5.03
C LEU A 20 -0.63 -5.49 6.34
N GLY A 21 -0.10 -4.83 7.38
CA GLY A 21 -0.23 -5.26 8.77
C GLY A 21 0.82 -6.26 9.25
N ASP A 22 1.05 -6.25 10.56
CA ASP A 22 2.17 -6.95 11.18
C ASP A 22 1.94 -8.45 11.36
N ALA A 23 0.68 -8.90 11.38
CA ALA A 23 0.36 -10.32 11.49
C ALA A 23 0.88 -11.13 10.29
N LEU A 24 0.70 -10.59 9.07
CA LEU A 24 1.25 -11.22 7.86
C LEU A 24 2.76 -11.06 7.75
N ALA A 25 3.33 -9.96 8.24
CA ALA A 25 4.77 -9.80 8.33
C ALA A 25 5.40 -10.87 9.23
N ALA A 26 4.87 -11.05 10.44
CA ALA A 26 5.34 -12.06 11.39
C ALA A 26 5.15 -13.48 10.87
N ALA A 27 3.99 -13.79 10.26
CA ALA A 27 3.73 -15.09 9.67
C ALA A 27 4.68 -15.38 8.49
N SER A 28 4.95 -14.40 7.63
CA SER A 28 5.88 -14.54 6.51
C SER A 28 7.30 -14.80 6.99
N ALA A 29 7.76 -14.06 7.99
CA ALA A 29 9.06 -14.25 8.62
C ALA A 29 9.19 -15.67 9.23
N ALA A 30 8.17 -16.14 9.95
CA ALA A 30 8.15 -17.50 10.52
C ALA A 30 8.19 -18.60 9.44
N ALA A 31 7.69 -18.30 8.23
CA ALA A 31 7.71 -19.21 7.08
C ALA A 31 8.96 -19.05 6.19
N GLY A 32 9.90 -18.16 6.54
CA GLY A 32 11.09 -17.88 5.71
C GLY A 32 10.79 -17.16 4.39
N LEU A 33 9.63 -16.51 4.28
CA LEU A 33 9.20 -15.78 3.09
C LEU A 33 9.61 -14.29 3.19
N PRO A 34 10.11 -13.67 2.11
CA PRO A 34 10.26 -12.23 2.06
C PRO A 34 8.92 -11.53 2.27
N PHE A 35 8.91 -10.43 3.01
CA PHE A 35 7.73 -9.61 3.21
C PHE A 35 7.95 -8.22 2.65
N VAL A 36 6.98 -7.71 1.91
CA VAL A 36 6.96 -6.33 1.41
C VAL A 36 5.72 -5.67 2.00
N ARG A 37 5.92 -4.60 2.77
CA ARG A 37 4.78 -3.85 3.32
C ARG A 37 4.16 -3.00 2.22
N GLU A 38 2.83 -3.05 2.16
CA GLU A 38 2.00 -2.27 1.24
C GLU A 38 1.23 -1.18 1.99
N ALA A 39 1.06 -0.03 1.33
CA ALA A 39 0.11 1.02 1.72
C ALA A 39 -0.88 1.28 0.59
N PHE A 40 -2.04 1.88 0.88
CA PHE A 40 -3.16 2.04 -0.05
C PHE A 40 -3.44 3.52 -0.26
N LEU A 41 -3.36 3.98 -1.50
CA LEU A 41 -3.47 5.41 -1.81
C LEU A 41 -4.92 5.90 -1.80
N ASP A 42 -5.85 5.05 -2.18
CA ASP A 42 -7.27 5.36 -2.37
C ASP A 42 -8.18 4.86 -1.25
N ARG A 43 -7.63 4.23 -0.20
CA ARG A 43 -8.41 3.70 0.93
C ARG A 43 -8.35 4.60 2.15
N GLY A 44 -9.44 4.63 2.92
CA GLY A 44 -9.46 5.21 4.25
C GLY A 44 -8.64 4.38 5.24
N TYR A 45 -7.90 5.05 6.12
CA TYR A 45 -7.18 4.42 7.22
C TYR A 45 -7.89 4.65 8.55
N LEU A 46 -7.85 3.65 9.42
CA LEU A 46 -8.18 3.76 10.83
C LEU A 46 -6.91 4.15 11.62
N PRO A 47 -7.05 4.67 12.86
CA PRO A 47 -5.90 4.98 13.72
C PRO A 47 -5.00 3.78 14.02
N SER A 48 -5.55 2.56 13.94
CA SER A 48 -4.78 1.30 14.07
C SER A 48 -3.82 1.06 12.90
N GLY A 49 -3.98 1.79 11.79
CA GLY A 49 -3.29 1.52 10.53
C GLY A 49 -4.01 0.52 9.63
N ASP A 50 -5.10 -0.08 10.10
CA ASP A 50 -5.99 -0.88 9.26
C ASP A 50 -6.78 0.01 8.28
N LEU A 51 -7.37 -0.62 7.28
CA LEU A 51 -8.26 0.08 6.35
C LEU A 51 -9.67 0.14 6.89
N VAL A 52 -10.35 1.25 6.63
CA VAL A 52 -11.80 1.38 6.85
C VAL A 52 -12.52 0.31 6.02
N LEU A 53 -13.50 -0.35 6.64
CA LEU A 53 -14.29 -1.40 5.99
C LEU A 53 -15.01 -0.85 4.76
N ARG A 54 -15.08 -1.65 3.70
CA ARG A 54 -15.76 -1.25 2.45
C ARG A 54 -17.25 -0.97 2.74
N GLY A 55 -17.76 0.10 2.16
CA GLY A 55 -19.14 0.57 2.34
C GLY A 55 -19.37 1.47 3.56
N GLU A 56 -18.38 1.62 4.44
CA GLU A 56 -18.44 2.56 5.55
C GLU A 56 -18.05 3.98 5.11
N PRO A 57 -18.51 5.03 5.80
CA PRO A 57 -18.11 6.40 5.50
C PRO A 57 -16.58 6.58 5.55
N GLY A 58 -16.01 7.10 4.45
CA GLY A 58 -14.58 7.34 4.33
C GLY A 58 -13.76 6.10 3.95
N ASP A 59 -14.38 5.01 3.51
CA ASP A 59 -13.67 3.81 3.05
C ASP A 59 -12.81 4.02 1.80
N LEU A 60 -13.20 4.98 0.96
CA LEU A 60 -12.58 5.35 -0.29
C LEU A 60 -12.34 6.85 -0.41
N LEU A 61 -11.22 7.19 -1.05
CA LEU A 61 -10.95 8.52 -1.57
C LEU A 61 -11.35 8.58 -3.04
N HIS A 62 -11.93 9.70 -3.45
CA HIS A 62 -12.35 9.94 -4.83
C HIS A 62 -11.57 11.06 -5.52
N ASP A 63 -10.87 11.92 -4.77
CA ASP A 63 -10.10 13.04 -5.32
C ASP A 63 -8.70 12.59 -5.78
N PRO A 64 -8.38 12.59 -7.10
CA PRO A 64 -7.05 12.28 -7.59
C PRO A 64 -5.94 13.14 -7.00
N ALA A 65 -6.23 14.41 -6.68
CA ALA A 65 -5.24 15.32 -6.11
C ALA A 65 -4.89 14.94 -4.66
N GLU A 66 -5.89 14.49 -3.88
CA GLU A 66 -5.66 13.97 -2.53
C GLU A 66 -4.82 12.69 -2.55
N VAL A 67 -5.19 11.74 -3.40
CA VAL A 67 -4.46 10.48 -3.59
C VAL A 67 -3.00 10.72 -4.02
N ALA A 68 -2.78 11.69 -4.93
CA ALA A 68 -1.44 12.07 -5.37
C ALA A 68 -0.59 12.71 -4.26
N ARG A 69 -1.15 13.64 -3.48
CA ARG A 69 -0.46 14.23 -2.31
C ARG A 69 -0.10 13.16 -1.28
N ARG A 70 -1.01 12.22 -1.04
CA ARG A 70 -0.79 11.09 -0.13
C ARG A 70 0.37 10.20 -0.61
N ALA A 71 0.48 9.94 -1.91
CA ALA A 71 1.56 9.13 -2.45
C ALA A 71 2.94 9.74 -2.15
N VAL A 72 3.12 11.03 -2.42
CA VAL A 72 4.38 11.75 -2.12
C VAL A 72 4.66 11.71 -0.62
N ARG A 73 3.67 12.00 0.22
CA ARG A 73 3.82 11.99 1.68
C ARG A 73 4.17 10.61 2.24
N LEU A 74 3.61 9.55 1.69
CA LEU A 74 3.94 8.18 2.09
C LEU A 74 5.41 7.85 1.79
N VAL A 75 5.94 8.30 0.66
CA VAL A 75 7.35 8.08 0.30
C VAL A 75 8.28 8.93 1.16
N ASP A 76 8.03 10.23 1.26
CA ASP A 76 8.95 11.18 1.89
C ASP A 76 8.87 11.15 3.42
N GLU A 77 7.66 11.07 3.97
CA GLU A 77 7.43 11.19 5.41
C GLU A 77 7.08 9.86 6.08
N ARG A 78 6.82 8.79 5.31
CA ARG A 78 6.34 7.50 5.83
C ARG A 78 5.03 7.64 6.63
N ARG A 79 4.16 8.55 6.19
CA ARG A 79 2.96 8.95 6.92
C ARG A 79 1.71 9.00 6.05
N VAL A 80 0.59 8.55 6.61
CA VAL A 80 -0.75 8.68 6.04
C VAL A 80 -1.72 9.18 7.12
N ALA A 81 -2.71 9.96 6.72
CA ALA A 81 -3.77 10.39 7.64
C ALA A 81 -4.87 9.33 7.69
N ALA A 82 -5.31 8.99 8.90
CA ALA A 82 -6.52 8.24 9.17
C ALA A 82 -7.76 9.14 9.04
N VAL A 83 -8.94 8.52 8.96
CA VAL A 83 -10.22 9.23 8.78
C VAL A 83 -10.61 10.16 9.93
N ASP A 84 -10.00 9.98 11.11
CA ASP A 84 -10.17 10.86 12.28
C ASP A 84 -9.10 11.97 12.36
N GLY A 85 -8.18 12.03 11.38
CA GLY A 85 -7.05 12.96 11.36
C GLY A 85 -5.78 12.45 12.06
N THR A 86 -5.83 11.28 12.71
CA THR A 86 -4.63 10.65 13.30
C THR A 86 -3.60 10.37 12.22
N THR A 87 -2.32 10.57 12.53
CA THR A 87 -1.23 10.20 11.60
C THR A 87 -0.78 8.78 11.87
N VAL A 88 -0.91 7.91 10.87
CA VAL A 88 -0.39 6.55 10.83
C VAL A 88 0.99 6.56 10.17
N THR A 89 1.96 5.87 10.77
CA THR A 89 3.30 5.69 10.21
C THR A 89 3.46 4.30 9.60
N THR A 90 4.15 4.19 8.47
CA THR A 90 4.36 2.91 7.77
C THR A 90 5.68 2.90 7.00
N ASP A 91 6.38 1.77 6.99
CA ASP A 91 7.56 1.52 6.15
C ASP A 91 7.18 0.83 4.82
N ALA A 92 5.97 1.09 4.32
CA ALA A 92 5.49 0.56 3.05
C ALA A 92 6.45 0.87 1.89
N ALA A 93 6.81 -0.18 1.16
CA ALA A 93 7.66 -0.10 -0.03
C ALA A 93 6.84 -0.14 -1.32
N SER A 94 5.59 -0.60 -1.26
CA SER A 94 4.62 -0.59 -2.37
C SER A 94 3.42 0.27 -2.01
N LEU A 95 2.92 1.01 -3.01
CA LEU A 95 1.75 1.86 -2.89
C LEU A 95 0.66 1.34 -3.83
N CYS A 96 -0.34 0.70 -3.26
CA CYS A 96 -1.49 0.15 -3.95
C CYS A 96 -2.45 1.26 -4.40
N LEU A 97 -2.95 1.13 -5.62
CA LEU A 97 -4.03 1.92 -6.17
C LEU A 97 -4.97 0.99 -6.93
N HIS A 98 -6.27 1.07 -6.66
CA HIS A 98 -7.23 0.21 -7.32
C HIS A 98 -7.60 0.71 -8.71
N GLY A 99 -8.05 -0.22 -9.55
CA GLY A 99 -8.47 0.02 -10.93
C GLY A 99 -9.98 -0.09 -11.17
N ASP A 100 -10.77 -0.23 -10.10
CA ASP A 100 -12.18 -0.63 -10.13
C ASP A 100 -13.18 0.52 -9.94
N THR A 101 -12.70 1.76 -9.78
CA THR A 101 -13.54 2.98 -9.70
C THR A 101 -13.46 3.80 -10.99
N PRO A 102 -14.49 4.63 -11.30
CA PRO A 102 -14.44 5.53 -12.45
C PRO A 102 -13.23 6.48 -12.46
N GLU A 103 -12.77 6.91 -11.27
CA GLU A 103 -11.67 7.85 -11.11
C GLU A 103 -10.27 7.18 -11.17
N ALA A 104 -10.19 5.85 -11.17
CA ALA A 104 -8.94 5.10 -11.00
C ALA A 104 -7.83 5.50 -11.97
N VAL A 105 -8.16 5.71 -13.25
CA VAL A 105 -7.18 6.10 -14.27
C VAL A 105 -6.64 7.51 -14.00
N ASP A 106 -7.50 8.44 -13.59
CA ASP A 106 -7.10 9.81 -13.29
C ASP A 106 -6.29 9.88 -11.98
N MET A 107 -6.63 9.06 -10.98
CA MET A 107 -5.80 8.84 -9.79
C MET A 107 -4.41 8.33 -10.17
N ALA A 108 -4.33 7.29 -11.01
CA ALA A 108 -3.05 6.70 -11.40
C ALA A 108 -2.15 7.71 -12.13
N ARG A 109 -2.74 8.52 -13.02
CA ARG A 109 -2.04 9.62 -13.71
C ARG A 109 -1.56 10.69 -12.74
N ALA A 110 -2.42 11.13 -11.83
CA ALA A 110 -2.09 12.16 -10.84
C ALA A 110 -0.96 11.69 -9.90
N VAL A 111 -1.05 10.46 -9.39
CA VAL A 111 -0.01 9.83 -8.56
C VAL A 111 1.31 9.76 -9.32
N ARG A 112 1.29 9.24 -10.55
CA ARG A 112 2.52 9.13 -11.35
C ARG A 112 3.15 10.50 -11.62
N ALA A 113 2.35 11.49 -11.97
CA ALA A 113 2.83 12.85 -12.23
C ALA A 113 3.42 13.49 -10.95
N ALA A 114 2.76 13.34 -9.80
CA ALA A 114 3.22 13.88 -8.53
C ALA A 114 4.54 13.25 -8.08
N LEU A 115 4.64 11.91 -8.12
CA LEU A 115 5.88 11.20 -7.79
C LEU A 115 7.02 11.62 -8.72
N SER A 116 6.77 11.69 -10.03
CA SER A 116 7.78 12.12 -11.01
C SER A 116 8.23 13.57 -10.78
N SER A 117 7.29 14.46 -10.46
CA SER A 117 7.59 15.88 -10.17
C SER A 117 8.38 16.06 -8.87
N ALA A 118 8.20 15.17 -7.90
CA ALA A 118 8.98 15.09 -6.67
C ALA A 118 10.34 14.39 -6.86
N GLY A 119 10.68 13.92 -8.07
CA GLY A 119 11.92 13.19 -8.34
C GLY A 119 11.94 11.76 -7.80
N ILE A 120 10.77 11.20 -7.44
CA ILE A 120 10.62 9.84 -6.92
C ILE A 120 10.47 8.87 -8.09
N ALA A 121 11.42 7.94 -8.22
CA ALA A 121 11.39 6.90 -9.23
C ALA A 121 10.42 5.77 -8.83
N VAL A 122 9.53 5.39 -9.75
CA VAL A 122 8.67 4.20 -9.62
C VAL A 122 9.34 3.04 -10.34
N ARG A 123 9.65 1.97 -9.60
CA ARG A 123 10.35 0.79 -10.09
C ARG A 123 9.90 -0.47 -9.38
N ALA A 124 10.02 -1.60 -10.06
CA ALA A 124 9.91 -2.92 -9.47
C ALA A 124 11.34 -3.41 -9.21
N ASP A 125 11.78 -3.40 -7.95
CA ASP A 125 13.11 -3.86 -7.54
C ASP A 125 13.10 -5.34 -7.09
N TRP A 126 12.22 -6.16 -7.66
CA TRP A 126 12.03 -7.57 -7.30
C TRP A 126 12.10 -8.53 -8.49
#